data_AF-A0A954NWS6-F1
#
_entry.id   AF-A0A954NWS6-F1
#
_cell.length_a   1.000
_cell.length_b   1.000
_cell.length_c   1.000
_cell.angle_alpha   90.00
_cell.angle_beta   90.00
_cell.angle_gamma   90.00
#
_symmetry.space_group_name_H-M   'P 1'
#
loop_
_entity.id
_entity.type
_entity.pdbx_description
1 polymer ?
#
loop_
_entity_poly.entity_id
_entity_poly.type
_entity_poly.pdbx_seq_one_letter_code
_entity_poly.pdbx_strand_id
1 'polypeptide(L)'
;GRHSWGQSVLLARRLVEAGTTFVTVHFGGWDHHWDLKTGMESYLPRVDSAVSALFTDLEQRGMLDSTLVILCGEFSRTPRMNDGGNGGPPLSKGTPGRDHWGNAMFCLLGGGGIRGGQIIGSTDAKGERPLTRAVEPMHIHATIYELMGVDPKLHLLDHAGRPTAVIDDPTPIHELI
;
A
#
# COMPACT_ATOMS: atom_id res chain seq x y z
N GLY A 1 19.25 0.42 -6.45
CA GLY A 1 20.22 0.03 -5.40
C GLY A 1 20.77 -1.37 -5.66
N ARG A 2 21.97 -1.70 -5.14
CA ARG A 2 22.60 -3.05 -5.27
C ARG A 2 22.05 -4.05 -4.24
N HIS A 3 20.74 -4.08 -4.05
CA HIS A 3 20.03 -5.03 -3.17
C HIS A 3 18.69 -5.40 -3.83
N SER A 4 18.08 -6.50 -3.39
CA SER A 4 16.88 -7.09 -4.01
C SER A 4 15.78 -6.07 -4.29
N TRP A 5 15.30 -5.35 -3.27
CA TRP A 5 14.20 -4.37 -3.44
C TRP A 5 14.53 -3.26 -4.43
N GLY A 6 15.77 -2.77 -4.43
CA GLY A 6 16.20 -1.73 -5.35
C GLY A 6 16.31 -2.25 -6.78
N GLN A 7 16.68 -3.51 -6.97
CA GLN A 7 16.65 -4.16 -8.29
C GLN A 7 15.20 -4.42 -8.74
N SER A 8 14.31 -4.83 -7.83
CA SER A 8 12.89 -5.06 -8.14
C SER A 8 12.21 -3.79 -8.64
N VAL A 9 12.46 -2.64 -8.01
CA VAL A 9 11.89 -1.36 -8.44
C VAL A 9 12.48 -0.87 -9.78
N LEU A 10 13.80 -1.05 -9.99
CA LEU A 10 14.43 -0.75 -11.28
C LEU A 10 13.86 -1.63 -12.41
N LEU A 11 13.62 -2.91 -12.12
CA LEU A 11 12.97 -3.82 -13.06
C LEU A 11 11.53 -3.39 -13.34
N ALA A 12 10.77 -3.03 -12.30
CA ALA A 12 9.39 -2.56 -12.45
C ALA A 12 9.31 -1.34 -13.37
N ARG A 13 10.18 -0.35 -13.18
CA ARG A 13 10.25 0.79 -14.08
C ARG A 13 10.56 0.39 -15.52
N ARG A 14 11.49 -0.55 -15.75
CA ARG A 14 11.82 -1.05 -17.09
C ARG A 14 10.67 -1.83 -17.73
N LEU A 15 9.88 -2.56 -16.94
CA LEU A 15 8.70 -3.26 -17.41
C LEU A 15 7.62 -2.26 -17.86
N VAL A 16 7.37 -1.21 -17.08
CA VAL A 16 6.47 -0.11 -17.47
C VAL A 16 6.96 0.57 -18.74
N GLU A 17 8.25 0.89 -18.81
CA GLU A 17 8.89 1.47 -20.00
C GLU A 17 8.76 0.58 -21.25
N ALA A 18 8.72 -0.75 -21.07
CA ALA A 18 8.49 -1.72 -22.13
C ALA A 18 7.00 -1.97 -22.45
N GLY A 19 6.07 -1.25 -21.82
CA GLY A 19 4.63 -1.34 -22.07
C GLY A 19 3.85 -2.29 -21.16
N THR A 20 4.45 -2.78 -20.06
CA THR A 20 3.71 -3.57 -19.06
C THR A 20 2.72 -2.67 -18.32
N THR A 21 1.45 -3.07 -18.29
CA THR A 21 0.34 -2.26 -17.76
C THR A 21 0.07 -2.45 -16.26
N PHE A 22 0.64 -3.49 -15.64
CA PHE A 22 0.53 -3.74 -14.21
C PHE A 22 1.76 -4.47 -13.68
N VAL A 23 2.38 -3.94 -12.62
CA VAL A 23 3.57 -4.53 -12.00
C VAL A 23 3.43 -4.49 -10.48
N THR A 24 3.60 -5.66 -9.84
CA THR A 24 3.67 -5.77 -8.38
C THR A 24 5.11 -5.93 -7.94
N VAL A 25 5.53 -5.12 -6.96
CA VAL A 25 6.83 -5.27 -6.28
C VAL A 25 6.57 -5.64 -4.84
N HIS A 26 7.20 -6.72 -4.36
CA HIS A 26 7.04 -7.20 -2.99
C HIS A 26 8.29 -6.91 -2.14
N PHE A 27 8.11 -6.13 -1.07
CA PHE A 27 9.13 -5.90 -0.05
C PHE A 27 8.95 -6.86 1.12
N GLY A 28 9.39 -8.11 0.94
CA GLY A 28 9.24 -9.15 1.96
C GLY A 28 9.95 -8.85 3.28
N GLY A 29 9.46 -9.44 4.37
CA GLY A 29 10.01 -9.30 5.72
C GLY A 29 9.42 -8.16 6.55
N TRP A 30 8.36 -7.50 6.08
CA TRP A 30 7.73 -6.36 6.77
C TRP A 30 6.97 -6.76 8.07
N ASP A 31 6.68 -8.05 8.28
CA ASP A 31 5.91 -8.61 9.40
C ASP A 31 6.69 -8.68 10.73
N HIS A 32 7.21 -7.55 11.19
CA HIS A 32 7.97 -7.50 12.45
C HIS A 32 7.02 -7.54 13.65
N HIS A 33 7.16 -8.60 14.47
CA HIS A 33 6.45 -8.75 15.74
C HIS A 33 7.34 -8.45 16.96
N TRP A 34 8.66 -8.30 16.75
CA TRP A 34 9.68 -8.06 17.78
C TRP A 34 10.89 -7.37 17.11
N ASP A 35 11.87 -6.92 17.90
CA ASP A 35 13.08 -6.17 17.43
C ASP A 35 12.75 -5.03 16.45
N LEU A 36 11.66 -4.32 16.76
CA LEU A 36 11.03 -3.34 15.87
C LEU A 36 12.01 -2.23 15.47
N LYS A 37 12.82 -1.75 16.41
CA LYS A 37 13.77 -0.66 16.17
C LYS A 37 14.81 -1.06 15.12
N THR A 38 15.50 -2.17 15.33
CA THR A 38 16.53 -2.66 14.40
C THR A 38 15.92 -2.99 13.03
N GLY A 39 14.75 -3.64 13.03
CA GLY A 39 14.00 -3.93 11.80
C GLY A 39 13.66 -2.67 11.01
N MET A 40 13.05 -1.67 11.66
CA MET A 40 12.66 -0.41 11.00
C MET A 40 13.86 0.44 10.58
N GLU A 41 14.92 0.52 11.38
CA GLU A 41 16.17 1.20 11.02
C GLU A 41 16.84 0.56 9.79
N SER A 42 16.63 -0.75 9.57
CA SER A 42 17.10 -1.45 8.37
C SER A 42 16.17 -1.28 7.17
N TYR A 43 14.85 -1.33 7.39
CA TYR A 43 13.84 -1.43 6.32
C TYR A 43 13.44 -0.07 5.77
N LEU A 44 13.18 0.91 6.64
CA LEU A 44 12.65 2.22 6.23
C LEU A 44 13.57 2.94 5.24
N PRO A 45 14.91 3.04 5.44
CA PRO A 45 15.77 3.72 4.47
C PRO A 45 15.80 3.05 3.09
N ARG A 46 15.62 1.71 3.05
CA ARG A 46 15.60 0.96 1.80
C ARG A 46 14.31 1.17 1.03
N VAL A 47 13.17 1.22 1.73
CA VAL A 47 11.87 1.52 1.10
C VAL A 47 11.84 2.97 0.63
N ASP A 48 12.24 3.90 1.48
CA ASP A 48 12.29 5.33 1.16
C ASP A 48 13.13 5.59 -0.11
N SER A 49 14.37 5.09 -0.14
CA SER A 49 15.24 5.22 -1.32
C SER A 49 14.67 4.54 -2.56
N ALA A 50 14.05 3.35 -2.42
CA ALA A 50 13.48 2.64 -3.57
C ALA A 50 12.27 3.38 -4.16
N VAL A 51 11.36 3.86 -3.31
CA VAL A 51 10.14 4.56 -3.71
C VAL A 51 10.47 5.94 -4.29
N SER A 52 11.30 6.73 -3.59
CA SER A 52 11.74 8.05 -4.09
C SER A 52 12.45 7.94 -5.44
N ALA A 53 13.32 6.94 -5.60
CA ALA A 53 14.00 6.70 -6.88
C ALA A 53 13.03 6.27 -7.99
N LEU A 54 11.97 5.50 -7.68
CA LEU A 54 10.96 5.13 -8.68
C LEU A 54 10.24 6.38 -9.22
N PHE A 55 9.74 7.23 -8.32
CA PHE A 55 9.08 8.48 -8.71
C PHE A 55 10.00 9.36 -9.56
N THR A 56 11.25 9.51 -9.14
CA THR A 56 12.26 10.30 -9.86
C THR A 56 12.54 9.72 -11.25
N ASP A 57 12.74 8.40 -11.37
CA ASP A 57 12.97 7.72 -12.65
C ASP A 57 11.77 7.85 -13.59
N LEU A 58 10.54 7.74 -13.07
CA LEU A 58 9.31 7.89 -13.86
C LEU A 58 9.15 9.34 -14.35
N GLU A 59 9.41 10.32 -13.50
CA GLU A 59 9.35 11.75 -13.86
C GLU A 59 10.38 12.10 -14.93
N GLN A 60 11.64 11.72 -14.74
CA GLN A 60 12.74 11.98 -15.68
C GLN A 60 12.51 11.34 -17.06
N ARG A 61 11.67 10.31 -17.14
CA ARG A 61 11.30 9.61 -18.37
C ARG A 61 9.97 10.07 -18.96
N GLY A 62 9.29 11.02 -18.33
CA GLY A 62 7.97 11.49 -18.75
C GLY A 62 6.87 10.43 -18.63
N MET A 63 7.05 9.44 -17.75
CA MET A 63 6.09 8.34 -17.54
C MET A 63 5.26 8.51 -16.26
N LEU A 64 5.60 9.48 -15.40
CA LEU A 64 4.92 9.67 -14.11
C LEU A 64 3.43 10.00 -14.30
N ASP A 65 3.09 10.86 -15.26
CA ASP A 65 1.71 11.27 -15.51
C ASP A 65 0.84 10.11 -16.01
N SER A 66 1.43 9.10 -16.65
CA SER A 66 0.72 7.91 -17.16
C SER A 66 0.86 6.68 -16.28
N THR A 67 1.60 6.75 -15.17
CA THR A 67 1.88 5.60 -14.30
C THR A 67 1.46 5.90 -12.87
N LEU A 68 0.42 5.22 -12.40
CA LEU A 68 0.02 5.27 -10.99
C LEU A 68 0.95 4.37 -10.17
N VAL A 69 1.63 4.95 -9.18
CA VAL A 69 2.44 4.23 -8.19
C VAL A 69 1.65 4.14 -6.89
N ILE A 70 1.52 2.92 -6.37
CA ILE A 70 0.83 2.63 -5.11
C ILE A 70 1.80 1.90 -4.19
N LEU A 71 1.91 2.39 -2.95
CA LEU A 71 2.60 1.71 -1.86
C LEU A 71 1.61 1.49 -0.72
N CYS A 72 1.26 0.23 -0.47
CA CYS A 72 0.37 -0.18 0.61
C CYS A 72 0.87 -1.47 1.26
N GLY A 73 0.42 -1.70 2.50
CA GLY A 73 0.48 -3.00 3.16
C GLY A 73 -0.91 -3.62 3.25
N GLU A 74 -1.04 -4.68 4.05
CA GLU A 74 -2.32 -5.38 4.29
C GLU A 74 -3.00 -4.90 5.58
N PHE A 75 -2.19 -4.57 6.60
CA PHE A 75 -2.60 -4.09 7.92
C PHE A 75 -1.42 -3.40 8.61
N SER A 76 -1.69 -2.69 9.72
CA SER A 76 -0.67 -2.08 10.56
C SER A 76 -0.26 -2.96 11.74
N ARG A 77 0.50 -2.38 12.67
CA ARG A 77 0.85 -2.96 13.96
C ARG A 77 0.08 -2.30 15.08
N THR A 78 -0.24 -3.07 16.12
CA THR A 78 -0.90 -2.57 17.34
C THR A 78 -0.22 -1.30 17.83
N PRO A 79 -0.94 -0.22 18.17
CA PRO A 79 -0.34 1.04 18.63
C PRO A 79 0.44 0.92 19.94
N ARG A 80 0.10 -0.08 20.76
CA ARG A 80 0.74 -0.41 22.03
C ARG A 80 1.57 -1.67 21.91
N MET A 81 2.68 -1.72 22.65
CA MET A 81 3.46 -2.95 22.74
C MET A 81 2.72 -3.99 23.60
N ASN A 82 2.80 -5.25 23.21
CA ASN A 82 2.43 -6.37 24.06
C ASN A 82 3.57 -6.68 25.05
N ASP A 83 3.31 -7.58 26.01
CA ASP A 83 4.24 -8.00 27.05
C ASP A 83 5.12 -9.20 26.63
N GLY A 84 5.02 -9.65 25.37
CA GLY A 84 5.65 -10.88 24.88
C GLY A 84 5.00 -12.17 25.41
N GLY A 85 3.96 -12.09 26.23
CA GLY A 85 3.47 -13.18 27.08
C GLY A 85 2.53 -14.20 26.42
N ASN A 86 2.00 -13.95 25.22
CA ASN A 86 0.83 -14.71 24.72
C ASN A 86 1.01 -15.32 23.33
N GLY A 87 1.96 -16.23 23.15
CA GLY A 87 1.98 -17.06 21.93
C GLY A 87 2.32 -16.28 20.66
N GLY A 88 3.20 -15.27 20.77
CA GLY A 88 3.83 -14.68 19.59
C GLY A 88 4.50 -15.76 18.72
N PRO A 89 4.81 -15.47 17.44
CA PRO A 89 5.42 -16.45 16.54
C PRO A 89 6.61 -17.17 17.21
N PRO A 90 6.95 -18.42 16.85
CA PRO A 90 7.98 -19.22 17.55
C PRO A 90 9.33 -18.51 17.78
N LEU A 91 9.63 -17.49 16.98
CA LEU A 91 10.85 -16.67 17.05
C LEU A 91 10.77 -15.48 18.02
N SER A 92 9.60 -15.13 18.54
CA SER A 92 9.42 -14.00 19.47
C SER A 92 10.12 -14.22 20.81
N LYS A 93 10.28 -15.47 21.27
CA LYS A 93 10.99 -15.85 22.51
C LYS A 93 10.54 -15.05 23.75
N GLY A 94 9.29 -14.60 23.81
CA GLY A 94 8.80 -13.76 24.91
C GLY A 94 9.24 -12.30 24.84
N THR A 95 9.77 -11.86 23.69
CA THR A 95 10.19 -10.47 23.47
C THR A 95 8.95 -9.60 23.25
N PRO A 96 8.78 -8.51 24.03
CA PRO A 96 7.77 -7.50 23.76
C PRO A 96 7.83 -6.97 22.33
N GLY A 97 6.67 -6.76 21.72
CA GLY A 97 6.59 -6.15 20.41
C GLY A 97 5.17 -5.79 20.04
N ARG A 98 4.76 -5.99 18.79
CA ARG A 98 3.44 -5.55 18.30
C ARG A 98 2.78 -6.59 17.42
N ASP A 99 1.51 -6.86 17.72
CA ASP A 99 0.64 -7.75 16.94
C ASP A 99 0.02 -7.07 15.70
N HIS A 100 -0.72 -7.82 14.90
CA HIS A 100 -1.46 -7.33 13.74
C HIS A 100 -2.56 -6.33 14.14
N TRP A 101 -2.77 -5.30 13.32
CA TRP A 101 -3.76 -4.26 13.55
C TRP A 101 -4.48 -3.86 12.26
N GLY A 102 -5.68 -4.40 12.06
CA GLY A 102 -6.50 -4.12 10.88
C GLY A 102 -7.30 -2.82 10.96
N ASN A 103 -7.40 -2.19 12.13
CA ASN A 103 -8.30 -1.04 12.31
C ASN A 103 -7.82 0.23 11.62
N ALA A 104 -6.54 0.34 11.27
CA ALA A 104 -5.99 1.50 10.55
C ALA A 104 -4.73 1.10 9.76
N MET A 105 -4.53 1.70 8.59
CA MET A 105 -3.30 1.64 7.81
C MET A 105 -3.15 2.90 6.97
N PHE A 106 -2.02 3.05 6.29
CA PHE A 106 -1.82 4.09 5.29
C PHE A 106 -1.58 3.48 3.92
N CYS A 107 -1.90 4.25 2.88
CA CYS A 107 -1.57 3.95 1.50
C CYS A 107 -0.99 5.23 0.88
N LEU A 108 0.12 5.12 0.18
CA LEU A 108 0.69 6.19 -0.62
C LEU A 108 0.31 5.97 -2.08
N LEU A 109 -0.23 7.01 -2.71
CA LEU A 109 -0.54 7.04 -4.13
C LEU A 109 0.15 8.26 -4.77
N GLY A 110 0.63 8.12 -6.00
CA GLY A 110 1.17 9.22 -6.79
C GLY A 110 1.34 8.86 -8.26
N GLY A 111 1.41 9.87 -9.13
CA GLY A 111 1.45 9.67 -10.59
C GLY A 111 0.09 9.28 -11.17
N GLY A 112 0.06 8.89 -12.45
CA GLY A 112 -1.17 8.46 -13.13
C GLY A 112 -2.24 9.55 -13.24
N GLY A 113 -1.82 10.82 -13.26
CA GLY A 113 -2.72 11.98 -13.39
C GLY A 113 -3.49 12.37 -12.13
N ILE A 114 -3.27 11.70 -10.99
CA ILE A 114 -3.98 12.04 -9.76
C ILE A 114 -3.50 13.36 -9.15
N ARG A 115 -4.37 14.02 -8.38
CA ARG A 115 -4.01 15.19 -7.57
C ARG A 115 -3.18 14.76 -6.35
N GLY A 116 -1.86 14.76 -6.49
CA GLY A 116 -0.92 14.50 -5.40
C GLY A 116 -0.80 15.65 -4.37
N GLY A 117 0.15 15.53 -3.44
CA GLY A 117 0.50 16.61 -2.49
C GLY A 117 -0.48 16.84 -1.35
N GLN A 118 -1.32 15.85 -1.04
CA GLN A 118 -2.36 15.96 -0.03
C GLN A 118 -2.35 14.77 0.94
N ILE A 119 -2.94 15.00 2.12
CA ILE A 119 -3.23 13.95 3.11
C ILE A 119 -4.74 13.80 3.16
N ILE A 120 -5.20 12.56 2.99
CA ILE A 120 -6.61 12.21 2.86
C ILE A 120 -6.98 11.32 4.04
N GLY A 121 -7.89 11.80 4.88
CA GLY A 121 -8.27 11.12 6.13
C GLY A 121 -7.29 11.37 7.28
N SER A 122 -7.61 10.82 8.45
CA SER A 122 -6.75 10.87 9.62
C SER A 122 -7.06 9.71 10.57
N THR A 123 -6.14 9.40 11.48
CA THR A 123 -6.40 8.54 12.63
C THR A 123 -6.61 9.35 13.89
N ASP A 124 -7.14 8.72 14.94
CA ASP A 124 -7.17 9.34 16.26
C ASP A 124 -5.76 9.63 16.79
N ALA A 125 -5.67 10.40 17.89
CA ALA A 125 -4.38 10.81 18.46
C ALA A 125 -3.47 9.64 18.87
N LYS A 126 -3.97 8.40 18.93
CA LYS A 126 -3.22 7.19 19.24
C LYS A 126 -2.87 6.36 18.01
N GLY A 127 -3.38 6.73 16.83
CA GLY A 127 -3.23 5.93 15.62
C GLY A 127 -4.03 4.64 15.63
N GLU A 128 -5.06 4.52 16.48
CA GLU A 128 -5.78 3.27 16.71
C GLU A 128 -6.86 3.01 15.64
N ARG A 129 -7.48 4.07 15.12
CA ARG A 129 -8.59 3.98 14.17
C ARG A 129 -8.74 5.27 13.37
N PRO A 130 -9.39 5.24 12.20
CA PRO A 130 -9.79 6.43 11.48
C PRO A 130 -10.60 7.37 12.37
N LEU A 131 -10.24 8.66 12.37
CA LEU A 131 -10.96 9.72 13.08
C LEU A 131 -11.88 10.47 12.14
N THR A 132 -11.33 10.97 11.03
CA THR A 132 -12.10 11.70 10.01
C THR A 132 -12.15 10.88 8.74
N ARG A 133 -13.36 10.54 8.30
CA ARG A 133 -13.67 9.84 7.03
C ARG A 133 -12.74 8.65 6.76
N ALA A 134 -13.19 7.46 7.17
CA ALA A 134 -12.47 6.23 6.85
C ALA A 134 -12.38 6.05 5.34
N VAL A 135 -11.14 5.89 4.84
CA VAL A 135 -10.89 5.43 3.48
C VAL A 135 -10.57 3.94 3.57
N GLU A 136 -11.38 3.13 2.93
CA GLU A 136 -11.27 1.67 2.93
C GLU A 136 -10.54 1.18 1.66
N PRO A 137 -10.00 -0.05 1.66
CA PRO A 137 -9.34 -0.62 0.48
C PRO A 137 -10.19 -0.56 -0.80
N MET A 138 -11.51 -0.71 -0.67
CA MET A 138 -12.45 -0.62 -1.80
C MET A 138 -12.46 0.76 -2.47
N HIS A 139 -12.31 1.85 -1.71
CA HIS A 139 -12.23 3.20 -2.29
C HIS A 139 -10.92 3.40 -3.08
N ILE A 140 -9.83 2.77 -2.66
CA ILE A 140 -8.57 2.76 -3.42
C ILE A 140 -8.78 2.00 -4.75
N HIS A 141 -9.39 0.81 -4.71
CA HIS A 141 -9.71 0.06 -5.92
C HIS A 141 -10.66 0.81 -6.86
N ALA A 142 -11.69 1.48 -6.33
CA ALA A 142 -12.61 2.29 -7.13
C ALA A 142 -11.89 3.45 -7.82
N THR A 143 -10.95 4.10 -7.13
CA THR A 143 -10.08 5.14 -7.71
C THR A 143 -9.23 4.58 -8.85
N ILE A 144 -8.63 3.39 -8.67
CA ILE A 144 -7.84 2.74 -9.73
C ILE A 144 -8.71 2.40 -10.94
N TYR A 145 -9.92 1.88 -10.72
CA TYR A 145 -10.85 1.52 -11.79
C TYR A 145 -11.23 2.75 -12.61
N GLU A 146 -11.59 3.86 -11.95
CA GLU A 146 -11.91 5.12 -12.59
C GLU A 146 -10.74 5.62 -13.47
N LEU A 147 -9.51 5.62 -12.94
CA LEU A 147 -8.31 6.04 -13.69
C LEU A 147 -8.01 5.13 -14.89
N MET A 148 -8.39 3.85 -14.80
CA MET A 148 -8.26 2.89 -15.90
C MET A 148 -9.44 2.91 -16.89
N GLY A 149 -10.48 3.73 -16.63
CA GLY A 149 -11.70 3.77 -17.45
C GLY A 149 -12.57 2.50 -17.30
N VAL A 150 -12.43 1.78 -16.19
CA VAL A 150 -13.27 0.62 -15.84
C VAL A 150 -14.38 1.09 -14.92
N ASP A 151 -15.64 0.75 -15.22
CA ASP A 151 -16.77 1.10 -14.35
C ASP A 151 -16.63 0.42 -12.97
N PRO A 152 -16.46 1.17 -11.86
CA PRO A 152 -16.36 0.59 -10.51
C PRO A 152 -17.64 -0.14 -10.08
N LYS A 153 -18.77 0.11 -10.74
CA LYS A 153 -20.08 -0.54 -10.49
C LYS A 153 -20.28 -1.81 -11.31
N LEU A 154 -19.26 -2.26 -12.04
CA LEU A 154 -19.33 -3.48 -12.84
C LEU A 154 -19.74 -4.68 -11.97
N HIS A 155 -20.59 -5.53 -12.54
CA HIS A 155 -20.96 -6.81 -11.93
C HIS A 155 -20.49 -7.94 -12.85
N LEU A 156 -19.90 -8.97 -12.25
CA LEU A 156 -19.53 -10.20 -12.94
C LEU A 156 -20.46 -11.32 -12.48
N LEU A 157 -20.82 -12.21 -13.40
CA LEU A 157 -21.59 -13.39 -13.05
C LEU A 157 -20.66 -14.43 -12.43
N ASP A 158 -21.01 -14.95 -11.26
CA ASP A 158 -20.34 -16.12 -10.70
C ASP A 158 -20.70 -17.40 -11.49
N HIS A 159 -20.11 -18.54 -11.11
CA HIS A 159 -20.35 -19.81 -11.79
C HIS A 159 -21.82 -20.29 -11.75
N ALA A 160 -22.66 -19.74 -10.85
CA ALA A 160 -24.08 -20.03 -10.77
C ALA A 160 -24.94 -18.99 -11.51
N GLY A 161 -24.32 -18.02 -12.18
CA GLY A 161 -25.01 -16.94 -12.89
C GLY A 161 -25.50 -15.80 -11.99
N ARG A 162 -25.05 -15.74 -10.73
CA ARG A 162 -25.43 -14.65 -9.82
C ARG A 162 -24.50 -13.43 -10.04
N PRO A 163 -25.06 -12.22 -10.23
CA PRO A 163 -24.26 -11.00 -10.30
C PRO A 163 -23.54 -10.74 -8.97
N THR A 164 -22.24 -10.53 -9.04
CA THR A 164 -21.39 -10.12 -7.92
C THR A 164 -20.69 -8.82 -8.31
N ALA A 165 -20.79 -7.80 -7.46
CA ALA A 165 -20.08 -6.54 -7.68
C ALA A 165 -18.57 -6.79 -7.67
N VAL A 166 -17.84 -6.10 -8.55
CA VAL A 166 -16.36 -6.16 -8.54
C VAL A 166 -15.76 -5.42 -7.34
N ILE A 167 -16.48 -4.41 -6.83
CA ILE A 167 -16.14 -3.59 -5.67
C ILE A 167 -17.43 -3.36 -4.87
N ASP A 168 -17.38 -3.58 -3.56
CA ASP A 168 -18.56 -3.45 -2.68
C ASP A 168 -19.04 -1.99 -2.55
N ASP A 169 -18.13 -1.05 -2.25
CA ASP A 169 -18.37 0.39 -2.35
C ASP A 169 -17.62 0.97 -3.56
N PRO A 170 -18.32 1.32 -4.65
CA PRO A 170 -17.71 1.83 -5.87
C PRO A 170 -17.34 3.31 -5.80
N THR A 171 -17.37 3.93 -4.61
CA THR A 171 -17.06 5.36 -4.44
C THR A 171 -15.55 5.59 -4.51
N PRO A 172 -15.04 6.30 -5.53
CA PRO A 172 -13.63 6.62 -5.59
C PRO A 172 -13.26 7.72 -4.59
N ILE A 173 -11.96 7.85 -4.32
CA ILE A 173 -11.44 8.95 -3.51
C ILE A 173 -11.44 10.21 -4.37
N HIS A 174 -12.57 10.92 -4.36
CA HIS A 174 -12.79 12.08 -5.22
C HIS A 174 -11.71 13.16 -5.09
N GLU A 175 -11.05 13.29 -3.94
CA GLU A 175 -9.97 14.27 -3.80
C GLU A 175 -8.77 14.00 -4.71
N LEU A 176 -8.57 12.75 -5.14
CA LEU A 176 -7.48 12.36 -6.04
C LEU A 176 -7.79 12.58 -7.54
N ILE A 177 -9.06 12.77 -7.91
CA ILE A 177 -9.54 12.82 -9.31
C ILE A 177 -10.05 14.22 -9.67
#